data_AF-A0A444KAT8-F1
#
_entry.id   AF-A0A444KAT8-F1
#
_cell.length_a   1.000
_cell.length_b   1.000
_cell.length_c   1.000
_cell.angle_alpha   90.00
_cell.angle_beta   90.00
_cell.angle_gamma   90.00
#
_symmetry.space_group_name_H-M   'P 1'
#
loop_
_entity.id
_entity.type
_entity.pdbx_description
1 polymer ?
#
loop_
_entity_poly.entity_id
_entity_poly.type
_entity_poly.pdbx_seq_one_letter_code
_entity_poly.pdbx_strand_id
1 'polypeptide(L)' 'MTMFKSNGDRVPAVIESYAAEVKKGGMDRREFLAMASVMGASTALAYSMAGIEPAKAAAPLPGKKGGILKMQMIIKDMK' A
#
# COMPACT_ATOMS: atom_id res chain seq x y z
N MET A 1 1.26 27.40 6.39
CA MET A 1 1.33 25.97 6.02
C MET A 1 0.88 25.84 4.57
N THR A 2 1.78 25.47 3.66
CA THR A 2 1.43 25.24 2.26
C THR A 2 0.71 23.90 2.14
N MET A 3 -0.59 23.93 1.85
CA MET A 3 -1.36 22.70 1.60
C MET A 3 -0.92 22.10 0.27
N PHE A 4 -0.53 20.82 0.30
CA PHE A 4 -0.21 20.06 -0.90
C PHE A 4 -1.51 19.69 -1.62
N LYS A 5 -1.68 20.11 -2.89
CA LYS A 5 -2.80 19.69 -3.73
C LYS A 5 -2.40 18.46 -4.53
N SER A 6 -3.04 17.33 -4.24
CA SER A 6 -2.80 16.02 -4.86
C SER A 6 -3.22 15.91 -6.34
N ASN A 7 -3.94 16.90 -6.90
CA ASN A 7 -4.37 16.91 -8.31
C ASN A 7 -3.26 17.29 -9.31
N GLY A 8 -1.99 16.98 -9.02
CA GLY A 8 -0.86 17.27 -9.91
C GLY A 8 0.21 16.18 -9.85
N ASP A 9 1.11 16.15 -10.84
CA ASP A 9 2.13 15.11 -11.04
C ASP A 9 3.30 15.15 -10.05
N ARG A 10 3.12 15.80 -8.90
CA ARG A 10 4.17 15.94 -7.88
C ARG A 10 3.75 15.29 -6.58
N VAL A 11 4.74 15.01 -5.75
CA VAL A 11 4.59 14.64 -4.34
C VAL A 11 5.31 15.70 -3.50
N PRO A 12 4.98 15.85 -2.21
CA PRO A 12 5.70 16.72 -1.31
C PRO A 12 7.20 16.37 -1.25
N ALA A 13 8.06 17.40 -1.14
CA ALA A 13 9.53 17.25 -1.05
C ALA A 13 9.99 16.33 0.12
N VAL A 14 9.18 16.23 1.18
CA VAL A 14 9.44 15.33 2.31
C VAL A 14 9.41 13.85 1.88
N ILE A 15 8.59 13.49 0.90
CA ILE A 15 8.56 12.12 0.36
C ILE A 15 9.77 11.85 -0.53
N GLU A 16 10.27 12.88 -1.22
CA GLU A 16 11.52 12.77 -1.98
C GLU A 16 12.71 12.51 -1.04
N SER A 17 12.78 13.18 0.11
CA SER A 17 13.80 12.88 1.13
C SER A 17 13.65 11.48 1.71
N TYR A 18 12.42 11.04 2.00
CA TYR A 18 12.19 9.67 2.48
C TYR A 18 12.54 8.62 1.43
N ALA A 19 12.31 8.88 0.14
CA ALA A 19 12.73 7.98 -0.92
C ALA A 19 14.27 7.84 -0.97
N ALA A 20 15.01 8.92 -0.69
CA ALA A 20 16.46 8.87 -0.56
C ALA A 20 16.91 8.10 0.69
N GLU A 21 16.20 8.20 1.81
CA GLU A 21 16.48 7.44 3.04
C GLU A 21 16.22 5.94 2.88
N VAL A 22 15.13 5.58 2.21
CA VAL A 22 14.80 4.20 1.85
C VAL A 22 15.88 3.60 0.96
N LYS A 23 16.38 4.36 -0.04
CA LYS A 23 17.51 3.93 -0.88
C LYS A 23 18.81 3.72 -0.10
N LYS A 24 19.02 4.51 0.96
CA LYS A 24 20.17 4.39 1.87
C LYS A 24 19.99 3.30 2.93
N GLY A 25 18.81 2.65 2.99
CA GLY A 25 18.50 1.64 4.00
C GLY A 25 18.22 2.21 5.40
N GLY A 26 17.97 3.51 5.52
CA GLY A 26 17.70 4.18 6.79
C GLY A 26 16.22 4.18 7.19
N MET A 27 15.32 3.80 6.28
CA MET A 27 13.88 3.75 6.53
C MET A 27 13.29 2.44 6.00
N ASP A 28 12.32 1.91 6.74
CA ASP A 28 11.62 0.70 6.35
C ASP A 28 10.73 0.93 5.11
N ARG A 29 10.81 0.00 4.16
CA ARG A 29 10.03 0.06 2.90
C ARG A 29 8.53 0.26 3.13
N ARG A 30 7.98 -0.41 4.14
CA ARG A 30 6.52 -0.38 4.42
C ARG A 30 6.08 0.97 4.95
N GLU A 31 6.91 1.60 5.78
CA GLU A 31 6.63 2.92 6.35
C GLU A 31 6.65 3.99 5.27
N PHE A 32 7.63 3.92 4.36
CA PHE A 32 7.66 4.81 3.18
C PHE A 32 6.43 4.63 2.28
N LEU A 33 6.04 3.39 1.98
CA LEU A 33 4.86 3.14 1.13
C LEU A 33 3.57 3.64 1.78
N ALA A 34 3.44 3.51 3.11
CA ALA A 34 2.29 4.06 3.84
C ALA A 34 2.26 5.59 3.73
N MET A 35 3.40 6.25 4.01
CA MET A 35 3.50 7.72 3.91
C MET A 35 3.27 8.24 2.49
N ALA A 36 3.86 7.58 1.48
CA ALA A 36 3.67 7.92 0.09
C ALA A 36 2.19 7.79 -0.32
N SER A 37 1.52 6.72 0.09
CA SER A 37 0.10 6.49 -0.20
C SER A 37 -0.82 7.52 0.47
N VAL A 38 -0.54 7.93 1.71
CA VAL A 38 -1.32 8.96 2.41
C VAL A 38 -1.25 10.31 1.70
N MET A 39 -0.10 10.60 1.09
CA MET A 39 0.11 11.86 0.37
C MET A 39 -0.29 11.81 -1.11
N GLY A 40 -0.94 10.73 -1.54
CA GLY A 40 -1.48 10.60 -2.90
C GLY A 40 -0.50 10.07 -3.96
N ALA A 41 0.65 9.51 -3.56
CA ALA A 41 1.51 8.82 -4.50
C ALA A 41 0.85 7.54 -5.01
N SER A 42 0.81 7.36 -6.33
CA SER A 42 0.45 6.07 -6.91
C SER A 42 1.50 5.02 -6.54
N THR A 43 1.10 3.74 -6.52
CA THR A 43 2.02 2.64 -6.22
C THR A 43 3.20 2.61 -7.19
N ALA A 44 2.95 2.80 -8.49
CA ALA A 44 3.99 2.87 -9.51
C ALA A 44 5.01 4.00 -9.24
N LEU A 45 4.54 5.17 -8.83
CA LEU A 45 5.41 6.31 -8.49
C LEU A 45 6.20 6.05 -7.21
N ALA A 46 5.59 5.49 -6.18
CA ALA A 46 6.28 5.19 -4.92
C ALA A 46 7.40 4.16 -5.11
N TYR A 47 7.16 3.08 -5.86
CA TYR A 47 8.18 2.06 -6.13
C TYR A 47 9.31 2.59 -7.02
N SER A 48 9.00 3.42 -8.03
CA SER A 48 10.03 4.03 -8.88
C SER A 48 10.91 5.03 -8.11
N MET A 49 10.30 5.83 -7.22
CA MET A 49 11.02 6.74 -6.32
C MET A 49 11.92 5.97 -5.35
N ALA A 50 11.41 4.90 -4.74
CA ALA A 50 12.18 4.07 -3.83
C ALA A 50 13.29 3.28 -4.53
N GLY A 51 13.19 3.05 -5.85
CA GLY A 51 14.13 2.20 -6.59
C GLY A 51 14.07 0.73 -6.14
N ILE A 52 12.90 0.28 -5.69
CA ILE A 52 12.68 -1.06 -5.14
C ILE A 52 11.72 -1.80 -6.06
N GLU A 53 12.06 -3.05 -6.41
CA GLU A 53 11.10 -3.95 -7.06
C GLU A 53 9.97 -4.34 -6.10
N PRO A 54 8.71 -4.36 -6.58
CA PRO A 54 7.59 -4.83 -5.78
C PRO A 54 7.82 -6.29 -5.35
N ALA A 55 7.48 -6.58 -4.08
CA ALA A 55 7.59 -7.94 -3.57
C ALA A 55 6.71 -8.87 -4.42
N LYS A 56 7.28 -9.98 -4.89
CA LYS A 56 6.50 -11.02 -5.56
C LYS A 56 5.42 -11.50 -4.61
N ALA A 57 4.19 -11.60 -5.09
CA ALA A 57 3.13 -12.23 -4.34
C ALA A 57 3.61 -13.62 -3.90
N ALA A 58 3.39 -13.95 -2.62
CA ALA A 58 3.60 -15.32 -2.18
C ALA A 58 2.82 -16.23 -3.14
N ALA A 59 3.47 -17.30 -3.62
CA ALA A 59 2.80 -18.27 -4.47
C ALA A 59 1.47 -18.64 -3.82
N PRO A 60 0.36 -18.71 -4.58
CA PRO A 60 -0.92 -19.12 -4.02
C PRO A 60 -0.69 -20.43 -3.28
N LEU A 61 -0.72 -20.40 -1.94
CA LEU A 61 -0.79 -21.62 -1.18
C LEU A 61 -2.06 -22.29 -1.70
N PRO A 62 -1.99 -23.54 -2.22
CA PRO A 62 -3.19 -24.23 -2.63
C PRO A 62 -4.09 -24.27 -1.39
N GLY A 63 -5.15 -23.46 -1.39
CA GLY A 63 -6.10 -23.42 -0.29
C GLY A 63 -6.54 -24.85 -0.06
N LYS A 64 -6.53 -25.31 1.21
CA LYS A 64 -7.03 -26.64 1.53
C LYS A 64 -8.45 -26.73 0.99
N LYS A 65 -8.64 -27.56 -0.04
CA LYS A 65 -9.96 -27.80 -0.61
C LYS A 65 -10.76 -28.61 0.42
N GLY A 66 -11.89 -28.04 0.83
CA GLY A 66 -12.78 -28.67 1.81
C GLY A 66 -12.65 -28.08 3.21
N GLY A 67 -13.78 -28.08 3.91
CA GLY A 67 -13.95 -27.52 5.26
C GLY A 67 -15.44 -27.31 5.54
N ILE A 68 -15.81 -27.25 6.81
CA ILE A 68 -17.19 -26.96 7.21
C ILE A 68 -17.33 -25.45 7.38
N LEU A 69 -17.98 -24.79 6.42
CA LEU A 69 -18.37 -23.39 6.55
C LEU A 69 -19.66 -23.31 7.38
N LYS A 70 -19.55 -22.88 8.65
CA LYS A 70 -20.71 -22.56 9.47
C LYS A 70 -21.11 -21.11 9.18
N MET A 71 -22.25 -20.92 8.51
CA MET A 71 -22.84 -19.59 8.33
C MET A 71 -24.14 -19.48 9.13
N GLN A 72 -24.34 -18.34 9.79
CA GLN A 72 -25.64 -17.97 10.31
C GLN A 72 -26.46 -17.38 9.16
N MET A 73 -27.58 -18.03 8.82
CA MET A 73 -28.56 -17.44 7.91
C MET A 73 -29.44 -16.46 8.68
N ILE A 74 -29.86 -15.39 8.01
CA ILE A 74 -30.87 -14.47 8.55
C ILE A 74 -32.23 -15.17 8.46
N ILE A 75 -32.83 -15.48 9.61
CA ILE A 75 -34.15 -16.16 9.74
C ILE A 75 -35.27 -15.13 9.97
N LYS A 76 -34.95 -13.83 9.95
CA LYS A 76 -35.95 -12.77 10.07
C LYS A 76 -36.60 -12.52 8.72
N ASP A 77 -37.91 -12.29 8.73
CA ASP A 77 -38.64 -11.85 7.55
C ASP A 77 -38.00 -10.59 6.96
N MET A 78 -37.80 -10.62 5.65
CA MET A 78 -37.43 -9.44 4.88
C MET A 78 -38.63 -8.50 4.86
N LYS A 79 -38.56 -7.41 5.61
CA LYS A 79 -39.51 -6.31 5.55
C LYS A 79 -39.00 -5.22 4.62
#